data_AF-A0A151F1Q0-F1
#
_entry.id   AF-A0A151F1Q0-F1
#
_cell.length_a   1.000
_cell.length_b   1.000
_cell.length_c   1.000
_cell.angle_alpha   90.00
_cell.angle_beta   90.00
_cell.angle_gamma   90.00
#
_symmetry.space_group_name_H-M   'P 1'
#
loop_
_entity.id
_entity.type
_entity.pdbx_description
1 polymer ?
#
loop_
_entity_poly.entity_id
_entity_poly.type
_entity_poly.pdbx_seq_one_letter_code
_entity_poly.pdbx_strand_id
1 'polypeptide(L)' 'MKLVSVNLPDAYIDSLDELVNYGYYPNKSEAIRAAVRDMIKSELGGIRPRSKVEEPFRGRRR' A
#
# COMPACT_ATOMS: atom_id res chain seq x y z
N MET A 1 -4.56 -6.15 -6.70
CA MET A 1 -4.26 -5.00 -5.83
C MET A 1 -5.57 -4.38 -5.37
N LYS A 2 -5.71 -3.96 -4.11
CA LYS A 2 -6.89 -3.20 -3.66
C LYS A 2 -6.64 -1.71 -3.87
N LEU A 3 -7.66 -0.97 -4.31
CA LEU A 3 -7.59 0.49 -4.43
C LEU A 3 -7.61 1.11 -3.03
N VAL A 4 -6.65 1.97 -2.74
CA VAL A 4 -6.59 2.76 -1.52
C VAL A 4 -6.43 4.21 -1.95
N SER A 5 -7.38 5.06 -1.57
CA SER A 5 -7.28 6.51 -1.78
C SER A 5 -6.64 7.14 -0.55
N VAL A 6 -5.62 7.96 -0.78
CA VAL A 6 -4.93 8.75 0.26
C VAL A 6 -4.90 10.20 -0.20
N ASN A 7 -5.26 11.11 0.71
CA ASN A 7 -5.10 12.54 0.46
C ASN A 7 -3.72 12.97 0.96
N LEU A 8 -2.89 13.44 0.04
CA LEU A 8 -1.55 13.95 0.32
C LEU A 8 -1.49 15.42 -0.13
N PRO A 9 -0.77 16.30 0.59
CA PRO A 9 -0.49 17.66 0.13
C PRO A 9 0.24 17.69 -1.21
N ASP A 10 -0.01 18.72 -2.03
CA ASP A 10 0.53 18.84 -3.39
C ASP A 10 2.07 18.78 -3.44
N ALA A 11 2.74 19.33 -2.43
CA ALA A 11 4.20 19.28 -2.33
C ALA A 11 4.77 17.85 -2.33
N TYR A 12 4.09 16.89 -1.68
CA TYR A 12 4.52 15.49 -1.69
C TYR A 12 4.25 14.82 -3.02
N ILE A 13 3.17 15.20 -3.70
CA ILE A 13 2.83 14.67 -5.03
C ILE A 13 3.88 15.11 -6.04
N ASP A 14 4.34 16.36 -5.93
CA ASP A 14 5.38 16.95 -6.78
C ASP A 14 6.73 16.23 -6.59
N SER A 15 7.19 16.07 -5.34
CA SER A 15 8.41 15.30 -5.05
C SER A 15 8.31 13.83 -5.50
N LEU A 16 7.12 13.24 -5.43
CA LEU A 16 6.88 11.87 -5.91
C LEU A 16 6.91 11.80 -7.45
N ASP A 17 6.45 12.84 -8.13
CA ASP A 17 6.53 12.97 -9.59
C ASP A 17 7.99 13.11 -10.04
N GLU A 18 8.78 13.93 -9.35
CA GLU A 18 10.22 14.04 -9.60
C GLU A 18 10.92 12.68 -9.47
N LEU A 19 10.66 11.93 -8.41
CA LEU A 19 11.24 10.60 -8.20
C LEU A 19 10.89 9.61 -9.33
N VAL A 20 9.68 9.70 -9.88
CA VAL A 20 9.26 8.90 -11.03
C VAL A 20 9.96 9.39 -12.30
N ASN A 21 10.07 10.70 -12.48
CA ASN A 21 10.74 11.32 -13.63
C ASN A 21 12.24 10.99 -13.69
N TYR A 22 12.90 10.90 -12.53
CA TYR A 22 14.29 10.43 -12.43
C TYR A 22 14.46 8.93 -12.73
N GLY A 23 13.37 8.18 -12.92
CA GLY A 23 13.40 6.77 -13.31
C GLY A 23 13.63 5.79 -12.16
N TYR A 24 13.60 6.26 -10.90
CA TYR A 24 13.72 5.37 -9.73
C TYR A 24 12.49 4.47 -9.55
N TYR A 25 11.32 4.96 -9.95
CA TYR A 25 10.07 4.22 -9.90
C TYR A 25 9.29 4.43 -11.19
N PRO A 26 8.61 3.39 -11.72
CA PRO A 26 7.83 3.52 -12.94
C PRO A 26 6.59 4.38 -12.75
N ASN A 27 5.97 4.37 -11.56
CA ASN A 27 4.73 5.08 -11.27
C ASN A 27 4.70 5.61 -9.83
N LYS A 28 3.92 6.67 -9.59
CA LYS A 28 3.62 7.23 -8.25
C LYS A 28 3.12 6.15 -7.28
N SER A 29 2.17 5.33 -7.74
CA SER A 29 1.62 4.23 -6.94
C SER A 29 2.66 3.19 -6.55
N GLU A 30 3.71 3.01 -7.36
CA GLU A 30 4.79 2.07 -7.03
C GLU A 30 5.75 2.64 -6.00
N ALA A 31 6.12 3.91 -6.13
CA ALA A 31 6.92 4.63 -5.14
C ALA A 31 6.25 4.60 -3.75
N ILE A 32 4.94 4.88 -3.69
CA ILE A 32 4.17 4.81 -2.43
C ILE A 32 4.16 3.38 -1.87
N ARG A 33 3.94 2.36 -2.72
CA ARG A 33 3.96 0.96 -2.27
C ARG A 33 5.33 0.51 -1.77
N ALA A 34 6.41 0.97 -2.37
CA ALA A 34 7.77 0.71 -1.93
C ALA A 34 8.02 1.33 -0.55
N ALA A 35 7.69 2.61 -0.38
CA ALA A 35 7.79 3.30 0.90
C ALA A 35 7.00 2.60 2.01
N VAL A 36 5.74 2.20 1.73
CA VAL A 36 4.91 1.46 2.68
C VAL A 36 5.49 0.08 3.00
N ARG A 37 6.04 -0.62 2.00
CA ARG A 37 6.69 -1.93 2.20
C ARG A 37 7.90 -1.79 3.12
N ASP A 38 8.76 -0.84 2.86
CA ASP A 38 10.00 -0.63 3.62
C ASP A 38 9.68 -0.19 5.05
N MET A 39 8.69 0.70 5.22
CA MET A 39 8.17 1.09 6.52
C MET A 39 7.66 -0.11 7.33
N ILE A 40 6.81 -0.96 6.73
CA ILE A 40 6.28 -2.16 7.42
C ILE A 40 7.39 -3.16 7.74
N LYS A 41 8.35 -3.34 6.83
CA LYS A 41 9.48 -4.26 7.05
C LYS A 41 10.37 -3.78 8.19
N SER A 42 10.60 -2.46 8.28
CA SER A 42 11.37 -1.84 9.34
C SER A 42 10.67 -1.94 10.70
N GLU A 43 9.38 -1.61 10.78
CA GLU A 43 8.67 -1.52 12.05
C GLU A 43 8.20 -2.89 12.58
N LEU A 44 7.74 -3.77 11.68
CA LEU A 44 7.11 -5.04 12.06
C LEU A 44 8.04 -6.25 11.93
N GLY A 45 9.26 -6.07 11.41
CA GLY A 45 10.24 -7.14 11.17
C GLY A 45 9.82 -8.17 10.11
N GLY A 46 8.66 -7.97 9.45
CA GLY A 46 8.13 -8.90 8.46
C GLY A 46 6.69 -8.59 8.08
N ILE A 47 6.35 -8.79 6.80
CA ILE A 47 4.98 -8.61 6.31
C ILE A 47 4.16 -9.79 6.84
N ARG A 48 3.33 -9.55 7.86
CA ARG A 48 2.35 -10.54 8.30
C ARG A 48 1.27 -10.64 7.22
N PRO A 49 1.16 -11.76 6.48
CA PRO A 49 -0.02 -11.96 5.64
C PRO A 49 -1.21 -11.91 6.59
N ARG A 50 -2.15 -11.00 6.35
CA ARG A 50 -3.43 -11.01 7.05
C ARG A 50 -4.06 -12.36 6.73
N SER A 51 -3.99 -13.27 7.70
CA SER A 51 -4.67 -14.56 7.65
C SER A 51 -6.11 -14.25 7.29
N LYS A 52 -6.53 -14.87 6.20
CA LYS A 52 -7.86 -14.76 5.64
C LYS A 52 -8.82 -15.29 6.70
N VAL A 53 -9.37 -14.42 7.54
CA VAL A 53 -10.62 -14.73 8.21
C VAL A 53 -11.69 -14.63 7.12
N GLU A 54 -11.81 -15.72 6.38
CA GLU A 54 -13.08 -16.08 5.76
C GLU A 54 -14.13 -15.94 6.86
N GLU A 55 -15.08 -15.02 6.68
CA GLU A 55 -16.25 -14.98 7.54
C GLU A 55 -16.88 -16.38 7.51
N PRO A 56 -17.04 -17.02 8.68
CA PRO A 56 -17.67 -18.32 8.75
C PRO A 56 -19.13 -18.18 8.34
N PHE A 57 -19.53 -19.02 7.39
CA PHE A 57 -20.91 -19.39 7.04
C PHE A 57 -22.00 -18.49 7.63
N ARG A 58 -22.56 -17.60 6.79
CA ARG A 58 -23.83 -16.94 7.07
C ARG A 58 -24.96 -17.98 7.01
N GLY A 59 -25.13 -18.67 8.12
CA GLY A 59 -26.33 -19.34 8.62
C GLY A 59 -27.14 -20.18 7.63
N ARG A 60 -27.18 -21.49 7.88
CA ARG A 60 -28.44 -22.22 7.76
C ARG A 60 -29.48 -21.45 8.58
N ARG A 61 -30.39 -20.72 7.94
CA ARG A 61 -31.71 -20.52 8.51
C ARG A 61 -32.61 -21.55 7.86
N ARG A 62 -33.18 -22.37 8.75
CA ARG A 62 -34.31 -23.26 8.51
C ARG A 62 -35.40 -22.58 7.69
#